data_AF-A0AAE0TYC1-F1
#
_entry.id   AF-A0AAE0TYC1-F1
#
_cell.length_a   1.000
_cell.length_b   1.000
_cell.length_c   1.000
_cell.angle_alpha   90.00
_cell.angle_beta   90.00
_cell.angle_gamma   90.00
#
_symmetry.space_group_name_H-M   'P 1'
#
loop_
_entity.id
_entity.type
_entity.pdbx_description
1 polymer ?
#
loop_
_entity_poly.entity_id
_entity_poly.type
_entity_poly.pdbx_seq_one_letter_code
_entity_poly.pdbx_strand_id
1 'polypeptide(L)'
;MSFENNGCVIIDDWPMMPDGSDYDGKQLLSLVRSNHSPFRDAWNVKSLIREVEAAVDDKVVDIPIVTRGSNNLGLHCQLSNKQDIVVRLGRSDVNEPEYDGLSMELILSDIGFQVAANGLLEQIPDIPNSRLLHFRGPARRAGGGGAHPPADSISGRSLMVFEKKDGRANVWEELSPAGKGSLLIQAACIRASLFNFMVPRDFIAKWLLLRTFNFIPEELPIPITFTRAFWTAVLVARVEVTIESEGDMIGWESDNDTVGPESIKAKQALLSLIPHILPDCPDKEQLYYRPVLEHGDFGIHNMSVAVDEPGGEARITSLFDWETGCIVPALLADPEMTVLVDLTADEQGHPAITRVEDDATQEYRHEYMGHARQYLGVLYAHAPEFESAIAAGRDARHLWFSLKKWRGDDPEGFFGQLGAWALSRMAEIEGGE
;
A
#
# COMPACT_ATOMS: atom_id res chain seq x y z
N MET A 1 -2.00 -2.00 -0.70
CA MET A 1 -1.89 -3.02 -1.79
C MET A 1 -0.57 -3.75 -1.66
N SER A 2 -0.44 -4.60 -0.65
CA SER A 2 0.55 -5.68 -0.73
C SER A 2 0.00 -6.69 -1.73
N PHE A 3 0.67 -6.79 -2.87
CA PHE A 3 0.41 -7.84 -3.85
C PHE A 3 1.00 -9.14 -3.28
N GLU A 4 0.19 -9.94 -2.59
CA GLU A 4 0.50 -11.37 -2.46
C GLU A 4 0.14 -12.01 -3.79
N ASN A 5 1.18 -12.13 -4.62
CA ASN A 5 1.13 -12.72 -5.94
C ASN A 5 1.10 -14.25 -5.78
N ASN A 6 0.02 -14.91 -6.21
CA ASN A 6 -0.07 -16.38 -6.20
C ASN A 6 0.47 -17.02 -7.49
N GLY A 7 0.93 -16.22 -8.46
CA GLY A 7 1.87 -16.66 -9.50
C GLY A 7 3.28 -16.82 -8.92
N CYS A 8 4.06 -17.76 -9.42
CA CYS A 8 5.40 -18.10 -8.91
C CYS A 8 6.41 -16.97 -9.19
N VAL A 9 6.31 -15.85 -8.48
CA VAL A 9 7.31 -14.79 -8.55
C VAL A 9 8.62 -15.37 -8.04
N ILE A 10 9.64 -15.39 -8.88
CA ILE A 10 10.99 -15.73 -8.45
C ILE A 10 11.50 -14.59 -7.57
N ILE A 11 11.32 -14.76 -6.28
CA ILE A 11 11.78 -13.88 -5.22
C ILE A 11 12.88 -14.64 -4.46
N ASP A 12 13.98 -13.98 -4.12
CA ASP A 12 15.03 -14.61 -3.32
C ASP A 12 14.46 -15.29 -2.07
N ASP A 13 14.81 -16.56 -1.89
CA ASP A 13 14.63 -17.24 -0.62
C ASP A 13 15.47 -16.60 0.47
N TRP A 14 15.04 -16.78 1.72
CA TRP A 14 15.86 -16.40 2.85
C TRP A 14 17.12 -17.29 2.88
N PRO A 15 18.32 -16.73 3.04
CA PRO A 15 19.53 -17.51 2.88
C PRO A 15 19.73 -18.51 4.03
N MET A 16 20.26 -19.69 3.68
CA MET A 16 20.69 -20.70 4.63
C MET A 16 22.20 -20.62 4.91
N MET A 17 22.54 -20.78 6.18
CA MET A 17 23.91 -20.94 6.67
C MET A 17 24.51 -22.29 6.20
N PRO A 18 25.84 -22.46 6.25
CA PRO A 18 26.50 -23.70 5.80
C PRO A 18 26.08 -24.96 6.56
N ASP A 19 25.58 -24.81 7.78
CA ASP A 19 25.06 -25.91 8.61
C ASP A 19 23.59 -26.27 8.31
N GLY A 20 22.97 -25.59 7.34
CA GLY A 20 21.58 -25.80 6.93
C GLY A 20 20.56 -25.05 7.77
N SER A 21 20.99 -24.26 8.77
CA SER A 21 20.08 -23.38 9.52
C SER A 21 19.79 -22.10 8.72
N ASP A 22 18.65 -21.47 9.00
CA ASP A 22 18.34 -20.16 8.45
C ASP A 22 19.33 -19.11 8.98
N TYR A 23 19.73 -18.17 8.12
CA TYR A 23 20.45 -17.00 8.57
C TYR A 23 19.63 -16.24 9.63
N ASP A 24 20.24 -15.93 10.77
CA ASP A 24 19.54 -15.28 11.89
C ASP A 24 19.28 -13.77 11.66
N GLY A 25 19.68 -13.25 10.50
CA GLY A 25 19.51 -11.86 10.12
C GLY A 25 20.54 -10.92 10.74
N LYS A 26 21.59 -11.40 11.42
CA LYS A 26 22.49 -10.53 12.20
C LYS A 26 23.92 -10.45 11.67
N GLN A 27 24.55 -9.30 11.92
CA GLN A 27 25.99 -9.07 11.71
C GLN A 27 26.47 -9.32 10.27
N LEU A 28 25.67 -8.92 9.27
CA LEU A 28 25.94 -9.23 7.86
C LEU A 28 27.34 -8.77 7.41
N LEU A 29 27.77 -7.59 7.84
CA LEU A 29 29.07 -7.05 7.43
C LEU A 29 30.24 -7.87 7.97
N SER A 30 30.14 -8.38 9.21
CA SER A 30 31.15 -9.25 9.82
C SER A 30 31.30 -10.56 9.04
N LEU A 31 30.17 -11.17 8.67
CA LEU A 31 30.11 -12.37 7.83
C LEU A 31 30.76 -12.14 6.46
N VAL A 32 30.42 -11.04 5.79
CA VAL A 32 30.97 -10.69 4.47
C VAL A 32 32.48 -10.41 4.54
N ARG A 33 32.97 -9.73 5.58
CA ARG A 33 34.41 -9.49 5.81
C ARG A 33 35.18 -10.79 6.05
N SER A 34 34.52 -11.77 6.66
CA SER A 34 35.08 -13.11 6.89
C SER A 34 34.92 -14.05 5.69
N ASN A 35 34.42 -13.57 4.54
CA ASN A 35 34.13 -14.37 3.34
C ASN A 35 33.06 -15.46 3.54
N HIS A 36 32.11 -15.22 4.45
CA HIS A 36 30.98 -16.10 4.76
C HIS A 36 29.64 -15.40 4.48
N SER A 37 29.51 -14.72 3.34
CA SER A 37 28.25 -14.04 2.99
C SER A 37 27.10 -15.06 2.91
N PRO A 38 25.97 -14.84 3.62
CA PRO A 38 24.84 -15.77 3.57
C PRO A 38 24.14 -15.75 2.20
N PHE A 39 24.22 -14.63 1.48
CA PHE A 39 23.60 -14.45 0.15
C PHE A 39 24.39 -15.06 -1.01
N ARG A 40 25.61 -15.59 -0.74
CA ARG A 40 26.46 -16.35 -1.68
C ARG A 40 26.43 -15.81 -3.12
N ASP A 41 25.77 -16.53 -4.03
CA ASP A 41 25.70 -16.26 -5.47
C ASP A 41 24.42 -15.51 -5.89
N ALA A 42 23.47 -15.29 -4.97
CA ALA A 42 22.19 -14.63 -5.27
C ALA A 42 22.40 -13.13 -5.60
N TRP A 43 23.28 -12.45 -4.85
CA TRP A 43 23.72 -11.09 -5.11
C TRP A 43 24.89 -10.68 -4.21
N ASN A 44 25.60 -9.62 -4.58
CA ASN A 44 26.84 -9.22 -3.91
C ASN A 44 26.64 -8.07 -2.90
N VAL A 45 26.79 -8.41 -1.61
CA VAL A 45 26.71 -7.45 -0.50
C VAL A 45 27.77 -6.34 -0.58
N LYS A 46 28.97 -6.61 -1.11
CA LYS A 46 30.02 -5.59 -1.28
C LYS A 46 29.60 -4.56 -2.35
N SER A 47 28.88 -4.98 -3.39
CA SER A 47 28.34 -4.06 -4.40
C SER A 47 27.26 -3.16 -3.80
N LEU A 48 26.35 -3.72 -2.99
CA LEU A 48 25.38 -2.94 -2.22
C LEU A 48 26.06 -1.89 -1.32
N ILE A 49 27.04 -2.31 -0.51
CA ILE A 49 27.77 -1.40 0.39
C ILE A 49 28.42 -0.27 -0.41
N ARG A 50 29.09 -0.55 -1.53
CA ARG A 50 29.72 0.49 -2.35
C ARG A 50 28.72 1.51 -2.87
N GLU A 51 27.55 1.07 -3.35
CA GLU A 51 26.51 1.97 -3.84
C GLU A 51 25.94 2.82 -2.69
N VAL A 52 25.65 2.21 -1.54
CA VAL A 52 25.15 2.91 -0.36
C VAL A 52 26.16 3.93 0.15
N GLU A 53 27.44 3.55 0.31
CA GLU A 53 28.51 4.45 0.75
C GLU A 53 28.70 5.64 -0.19
N ALA A 54 28.62 5.40 -1.51
CA ALA A 54 28.72 6.47 -2.51
C ALA A 54 27.51 7.40 -2.46
N ALA A 55 26.32 6.87 -2.16
CA ALA A 55 25.09 7.65 -2.14
C ALA A 55 24.96 8.53 -0.88
N VAL A 56 25.47 8.07 0.27
CA VAL A 56 25.40 8.81 1.54
C VAL A 56 26.70 9.56 1.89
N ASP A 57 27.74 9.41 1.07
CA ASP A 57 29.09 9.98 1.29
C ASP A 57 29.68 9.63 2.67
N ASP A 58 29.47 8.38 3.11
CA ASP A 58 29.99 7.86 4.38
C ASP A 58 30.24 6.35 4.30
N LYS A 59 30.97 5.79 5.27
CA LYS A 59 31.32 4.38 5.36
C LYS A 59 30.32 3.59 6.17
N VAL A 60 29.91 2.43 5.64
CA VAL A 60 29.13 1.46 6.39
C VAL A 60 30.08 0.70 7.31
N VAL A 61 29.92 0.89 8.62
CA VAL A 61 30.78 0.29 9.63
C VAL A 61 30.21 -0.99 10.22
N ASP A 62 28.89 -1.14 10.17
CA ASP A 62 28.17 -2.37 10.55
C ASP A 62 26.82 -2.50 9.81
N ILE A 63 26.33 -3.74 9.72
CA ILE A 63 24.97 -4.09 9.28
C ILE A 63 24.41 -5.06 10.34
N PRO A 64 23.93 -4.54 11.48
CA PRO A 64 23.57 -5.37 12.62
C PRO A 64 22.35 -6.25 12.38
N ILE A 65 21.39 -5.78 11.56
CA ILE A 65 20.10 -6.45 11.34
C ILE A 65 19.74 -6.43 9.84
N VAL A 66 19.27 -7.58 9.37
CA VAL A 66 18.65 -7.80 8.06
C VAL A 66 17.28 -8.44 8.30
N THR A 67 16.23 -7.90 7.68
CA THR A 67 14.87 -8.38 7.77
C THR A 67 14.34 -8.81 6.41
N ARG A 68 13.39 -9.74 6.42
CA ARG A 68 12.67 -10.22 5.24
C ARG A 68 11.30 -9.55 5.18
N GLY A 69 11.08 -8.70 4.19
CA GLY A 69 9.74 -8.25 3.78
C GLY A 69 9.23 -9.06 2.59
N SER A 70 7.98 -8.81 2.18
CA SER A 70 7.36 -9.48 1.04
C SER A 70 8.14 -9.20 -0.25
N ASN A 71 8.41 -7.92 -0.55
CA ASN A 71 9.07 -7.51 -1.80
C ASN A 71 10.54 -7.12 -1.62
N ASN A 72 10.97 -6.77 -0.40
CA ASN A 72 12.26 -6.16 -0.14
C ASN A 72 12.98 -6.81 1.05
N LEU A 73 14.31 -6.88 0.99
CA LEU A 73 15.17 -7.05 2.17
C LEU A 73 15.35 -5.69 2.83
N GLY A 74 15.12 -5.61 4.15
CA GLY A 74 15.45 -4.44 4.94
C GLY A 74 16.81 -4.63 5.60
N LEU A 75 17.73 -3.69 5.42
CA LEU A 75 19.04 -3.71 6.07
C LEU A 75 19.20 -2.47 6.93
N HIS A 76 19.39 -2.67 8.23
CA HIS A 76 19.86 -1.61 9.12
C HIS A 76 21.36 -1.49 8.94
N CYS A 77 21.83 -0.34 8.46
CA CYS A 77 23.25 -0.04 8.32
C CYS A 77 23.64 1.07 9.31
N GLN A 78 24.79 0.88 9.97
CA GLN A 78 25.43 1.91 10.79
C GLN A 78 26.53 2.59 10.00
N LEU A 79 26.53 3.93 9.98
CA LEU A 79 27.53 4.74 9.30
C LEU A 79 28.66 5.17 10.24
N SER A 80 29.81 5.54 9.69
CA SER A 80 30.98 5.92 10.48
C SER A 80 30.78 7.22 11.28
N ASN A 81 29.91 8.10 10.80
CA ASN A 81 29.45 9.29 11.52
C ASN A 81 28.45 9.00 12.67
N LYS A 82 28.16 7.72 12.96
CA LYS A 82 27.18 7.24 13.96
C LYS A 82 25.71 7.48 13.61
N GLN A 83 25.40 7.83 12.37
CA GLN A 83 24.02 7.82 11.88
C GLN A 83 23.62 6.41 11.44
N ASP A 84 22.34 6.11 11.62
CA ASP A 84 21.74 4.86 11.16
C ASP A 84 20.88 5.11 9.92
N ILE A 85 20.96 4.19 8.97
CA ILE A 85 20.13 4.19 7.76
C ILE A 85 19.43 2.85 7.58
N VAL A 86 18.30 2.87 6.90
CA VAL A 86 17.60 1.66 6.44
C VAL A 86 17.75 1.58 4.93
N VAL A 87 18.29 0.46 4.45
CA VAL A 87 18.39 0.15 3.04
C VAL A 87 17.32 -0.88 2.70
N ARG A 88 16.51 -0.61 1.68
CA ARG A 88 15.55 -1.55 1.11
C ARG A 88 16.07 -2.01 -0.25
N LEU A 89 16.38 -3.29 -0.35
CA LEU A 89 16.83 -3.92 -1.59
C LEU A 89 15.74 -4.85 -2.11
N GLY A 90 15.34 -4.70 -3.37
CA GLY A 90 14.38 -5.57 -4.03
C GLY A 90 14.81 -7.04 -3.99
N ARG A 91 13.91 -7.92 -3.56
CA ARG A 91 14.14 -9.37 -3.53
C ARG A 91 14.01 -10.03 -4.90
N SER A 92 13.48 -9.30 -5.89
CA SER A 92 13.40 -9.76 -7.27
C SER A 92 14.43 -9.03 -8.13
N ASP A 93 15.09 -9.74 -9.04
CA ASP A 93 16.01 -9.18 -10.04
C ASP A 93 15.41 -9.35 -11.44
N VAL A 94 15.16 -8.25 -12.14
CA VAL A 94 14.55 -8.23 -13.48
C VAL A 94 15.43 -8.84 -14.58
N ASN A 95 16.67 -9.22 -14.24
CA ASN A 95 17.60 -9.90 -15.14
C ASN A 95 17.70 -11.40 -14.88
N GLU A 96 16.94 -11.98 -13.94
CA GLU A 96 16.87 -13.44 -13.84
C GLU A 96 16.24 -14.05 -15.09
N PRO A 97 16.76 -15.18 -15.62
CA PRO A 97 16.29 -15.77 -16.87
C PRO A 97 14.80 -16.14 -16.88
N GLU A 98 14.24 -16.48 -15.71
CA GLU A 98 12.85 -16.90 -15.52
C GLU A 98 12.04 -15.85 -14.75
N TYR A 99 12.43 -14.57 -14.83
CA TYR A 99 11.70 -13.50 -14.17
C TYR A 99 10.24 -13.43 -14.65
N ASP A 100 9.32 -13.80 -13.76
CA ASP A 100 7.86 -13.78 -13.96
C ASP A 100 7.18 -12.83 -12.96
N GLY A 101 7.87 -11.73 -12.61
CA GLY A 101 7.36 -10.71 -11.72
C GLY A 101 6.66 -9.55 -12.45
N LEU A 102 6.36 -8.48 -11.70
CA LEU A 102 5.74 -7.26 -12.24
C LEU A 102 6.50 -6.69 -13.45
N SER A 103 5.77 -6.10 -14.38
CA SER A 103 6.39 -5.42 -15.52
C SER A 103 7.32 -4.29 -15.04
N MET A 104 8.36 -3.99 -15.83
CA MET A 104 9.28 -2.88 -15.54
C MET A 104 8.54 -1.55 -15.35
N GLU A 105 7.47 -1.33 -16.09
CA GLU A 105 6.65 -0.13 -16.01
C GLU A 105 5.95 -0.02 -14.66
N LEU A 106 5.34 -1.11 -14.18
CA LEU A 106 4.69 -1.14 -12.87
C LEU A 106 5.68 -0.92 -11.74
N ILE A 107 6.84 -1.60 -11.76
CA ILE A 107 7.87 -1.41 -10.72
C ILE A 107 8.37 0.03 -10.68
N LEU A 108 8.64 0.61 -11.85
CA LEU A 108 9.11 2.00 -11.92
C LEU A 108 8.02 2.99 -11.51
N SER A 109 6.74 2.69 -11.78
CA SER A 109 5.60 3.46 -11.30
C SER A 109 5.49 3.43 -9.78
N ASP A 110 5.58 2.25 -9.15
CA ASP A 110 5.52 2.08 -7.69
C ASP A 110 6.67 2.81 -6.99
N ILE A 111 7.91 2.60 -7.44
CA ILE A 111 9.09 3.30 -6.91
C ILE A 111 8.93 4.80 -7.13
N GLY A 112 8.55 5.22 -8.34
CA GLY A 112 8.39 6.63 -8.67
C GLY A 112 7.35 7.32 -7.79
N PHE A 113 6.22 6.67 -7.53
CA PHE A 113 5.18 7.20 -6.65
C PHE A 113 5.68 7.29 -5.21
N GLN A 114 6.29 6.22 -4.70
CA GLN A 114 6.84 6.20 -3.35
C GLN A 114 7.89 7.32 -3.14
N VAL A 115 8.81 7.53 -4.10
CA VAL A 115 9.78 8.63 -4.06
C VAL A 115 9.07 9.98 -4.01
N ALA A 116 8.07 10.19 -4.87
CA ALA A 116 7.34 11.43 -4.92
C ALA A 116 6.54 11.70 -3.62
N ALA A 117 5.87 10.68 -3.08
CA ALA A 117 5.13 10.78 -1.83
C ALA A 117 6.06 11.09 -0.65
N ASN A 118 7.23 10.46 -0.57
CA ASN A 118 8.23 10.76 0.45
C ASN A 118 8.71 12.21 0.38
N GLY A 119 9.05 12.70 -0.82
CA GLY A 119 9.47 14.08 -1.01
C GLY A 119 8.37 15.10 -0.72
N LEU A 120 7.12 14.75 -0.99
CA LEU A 120 5.96 15.59 -0.68
C LEU A 120 5.72 15.70 0.83
N LEU A 121 5.82 14.59 1.55
CA LEU A 121 5.48 14.49 2.97
C LEU A 121 6.62 14.90 3.91
N GLU A 122 7.86 14.95 3.43
CA GLU A 122 9.02 15.43 4.22
C GLU A 122 8.79 16.83 4.81
N GLN A 123 7.97 17.64 4.15
CA GLN A 123 7.68 19.02 4.56
C GLN A 123 6.46 19.15 5.48
N ILE A 124 5.81 18.04 5.86
CA ILE A 124 4.55 18.04 6.60
C ILE A 124 4.78 17.50 8.02
N PRO A 125 4.91 18.39 9.04
CA PRO A 125 5.30 17.98 10.40
C PRO A 125 4.36 16.98 11.06
N ASP A 126 3.07 17.05 10.74
CA ASP A 126 2.02 16.22 11.35
C ASP A 126 1.94 14.80 10.75
N ILE A 127 2.75 14.51 9.72
CA ILE A 127 2.84 13.20 9.07
C ILE A 127 4.29 12.75 9.17
N PRO A 128 4.64 11.96 10.21
CA PRO A 128 6.00 11.50 10.41
C PRO A 128 6.50 10.73 9.20
N ASN A 129 7.59 11.17 8.59
CA ASN A 129 8.19 10.52 7.44
C ASN A 129 9.71 10.33 7.62
N SER A 130 10.25 9.25 7.04
CA SER A 130 11.69 9.05 6.97
C SER A 130 12.26 9.71 5.73
N ARG A 131 13.34 10.46 5.87
CA ARG A 131 13.98 11.12 4.72
C ARG A 131 14.57 10.09 3.78
N LEU A 132 14.18 10.16 2.50
CA LEU A 132 14.78 9.37 1.43
C LEU A 132 16.14 9.98 1.05
N LEU A 133 17.21 9.21 1.18
CA LEU A 133 18.59 9.63 0.91
C LEU A 133 19.03 9.27 -0.51
N HIS A 134 18.57 8.10 -1.00
CA HIS A 134 18.92 7.59 -2.32
C HIS A 134 17.85 6.64 -2.83
N PHE A 135 17.64 6.59 -4.14
CA PHE A 135 16.82 5.58 -4.77
C PHE A 135 17.35 5.22 -6.16
N ARG A 136 17.10 3.98 -6.58
CA ARG A 136 17.41 3.46 -7.89
C ARG A 136 16.38 2.42 -8.29
N GLY A 137 15.75 2.61 -9.46
CA GLY A 137 14.92 1.57 -10.09
C GLY A 137 15.76 0.39 -10.60
N PRO A 138 15.16 -0.79 -10.83
CA PRO A 138 15.87 -1.88 -11.48
C PRO A 138 16.28 -1.50 -12.92
N ALA A 139 17.37 -2.06 -13.42
CA ALA A 139 17.86 -1.85 -14.77
C ALA A 139 18.05 -3.18 -15.51
N ARG A 140 17.48 -3.28 -16.72
CA ARG A 140 17.69 -4.39 -17.64
C ARG A 140 19.05 -4.28 -18.32
N ARG A 141 19.71 -5.41 -18.52
CA ARG A 141 20.99 -5.45 -19.22
C ARG A 141 20.84 -5.47 -20.73
N ALA A 142 21.77 -4.80 -21.40
CA ALA A 142 21.92 -4.91 -22.85
C ALA A 142 22.36 -6.34 -23.21
N GLY A 143 21.54 -7.07 -23.99
CA GLY A 143 21.89 -8.39 -24.52
C GLY A 143 20.87 -9.53 -24.32
N GLY A 144 19.78 -9.33 -23.57
CA GLY A 144 18.71 -10.32 -23.40
C GLY A 144 18.98 -11.39 -22.31
N GLY A 145 17.94 -11.73 -21.54
CA GLY A 145 17.97 -12.51 -20.29
C GLY A 145 18.22 -14.02 -20.41
N GLY A 146 19.18 -14.44 -21.23
CA GLY A 146 19.50 -15.88 -21.39
C GLY A 146 20.54 -16.43 -20.39
N ALA A 147 21.22 -15.57 -19.64
CA ALA A 147 22.28 -15.95 -18.72
C ALA A 147 22.02 -15.36 -17.33
N HIS A 148 22.26 -16.15 -16.29
CA HIS A 148 22.18 -15.67 -14.90
C HIS A 148 22.95 -14.37 -14.75
N PRO A 149 22.43 -13.43 -13.95
CA PRO A 149 23.18 -12.23 -13.68
C PRO A 149 24.52 -12.59 -13.03
N PRO A 150 25.67 -11.95 -13.39
CA PRO A 150 26.86 -12.07 -12.58
C PRO A 150 26.48 -11.78 -11.13
N ALA A 151 26.85 -12.73 -10.27
CA ALA A 151 26.60 -12.69 -8.84
C ALA A 151 27.11 -11.39 -8.20
N ASP A 152 27.97 -10.63 -8.89
CA ASP A 152 28.55 -9.36 -8.46
C ASP A 152 27.66 -8.12 -8.67
N SER A 153 26.47 -8.23 -9.28
CA SER A 153 25.60 -7.09 -9.54
C SER A 153 24.31 -7.10 -8.71
N ILE A 154 23.84 -5.90 -8.37
CA ILE A 154 22.50 -5.64 -7.80
C ILE A 154 21.65 -4.75 -8.73
N SER A 155 22.11 -4.50 -9.96
CA SER A 155 21.52 -3.49 -10.84
C SER A 155 20.10 -3.80 -11.29
N GLY A 156 19.72 -5.08 -11.35
CA GLY A 156 18.36 -5.48 -11.70
C GLY A 156 17.37 -5.47 -10.54
N ARG A 157 17.84 -5.12 -9.34
CA ARG A 157 17.01 -4.99 -8.13
C ARG A 157 16.75 -3.51 -7.88
N SER A 158 15.58 -3.18 -7.36
CA SER A 158 15.32 -1.84 -6.83
C SER A 158 16.16 -1.58 -5.57
N LEU A 159 16.52 -0.33 -5.34
CA LEU A 159 17.23 0.09 -4.13
C LEU A 159 16.64 1.39 -3.61
N MET A 160 16.38 1.46 -2.31
CA MET A 160 16.03 2.71 -1.62
C MET A 160 16.81 2.80 -0.31
N VAL A 161 17.26 4.00 0.04
CA VAL A 161 18.03 4.26 1.26
C VAL A 161 17.33 5.39 2.02
N PHE A 162 16.99 5.14 3.28
CA PHE A 162 16.30 6.08 4.15
C PHE A 162 17.13 6.38 5.39
N GLU A 163 16.96 7.58 5.94
CA GLU A 163 17.32 7.84 7.33
C GLU A 163 16.55 6.88 8.25
N LYS A 164 17.25 6.20 9.17
CA LYS A 164 16.57 5.35 10.15
C LYS A 164 16.01 6.22 11.27
N LYS A 165 14.69 6.18 11.48
CA LYS A 165 14.06 6.74 12.67
C LYS A 165 14.07 5.74 13.84
N ASP A 166 13.94 6.27 15.05
CA ASP A 166 13.87 5.47 16.27
C ASP A 166 12.64 4.56 16.28
N GLY A 167 12.77 3.36 16.85
CA GLY A 167 11.68 2.40 16.94
C GLY A 167 11.72 1.27 15.91
N ARG A 168 10.65 0.47 15.92
CA ARG A 168 10.42 -0.68 15.04
C ARG A 168 8.92 -0.85 14.73
N ALA A 169 8.61 -1.63 13.70
CA ALA A 169 7.25 -2.02 13.36
C ALA A 169 6.74 -3.18 14.23
N ASN A 170 5.44 -3.47 14.14
CA ASN A 170 4.79 -4.66 14.73
C ASN A 170 4.94 -4.79 16.26
N VAL A 171 4.95 -3.68 16.99
CA VAL A 171 5.12 -3.68 18.47
C VAL A 171 3.81 -3.89 19.24
N TRP A 172 2.66 -4.07 18.57
CA TRP A 172 1.32 -4.01 19.19
C TRP A 172 1.19 -4.87 20.46
N GLU A 173 1.67 -6.11 20.41
CA GLU A 173 1.55 -7.07 21.52
C GLU A 173 2.46 -6.78 22.70
N GLU A 174 3.48 -5.94 22.50
CA GLU A 174 4.41 -5.53 23.54
C GLU A 174 3.91 -4.29 24.31
N LEU A 175 2.89 -3.62 23.78
CA LEU A 175 2.38 -2.38 24.35
C LEU A 175 1.44 -2.63 25.52
N SER A 176 1.60 -1.82 26.57
CA SER A 176 0.60 -1.72 27.64
C SER A 176 -0.73 -1.17 27.09
N PRO A 177 -1.87 -1.33 27.80
CA PRO A 177 -3.12 -0.71 27.38
C PRO A 177 -3.02 0.80 27.15
N ALA A 178 -2.22 1.50 27.97
CA ALA A 178 -1.93 2.92 27.79
C ALA A 178 -1.09 3.18 26.53
N GLY A 179 -0.09 2.36 26.26
CA GLY A 179 0.72 2.42 25.04
C GLY A 179 -0.10 2.19 23.78
N LYS A 180 -0.99 1.19 23.77
CA LYS A 180 -1.95 0.94 22.69
C LYS A 180 -2.85 2.17 22.48
N GLY A 181 -3.39 2.73 23.57
CA GLY A 181 -4.20 3.95 23.51
C GLY A 181 -3.47 5.16 22.92
N SER A 182 -2.23 5.42 23.34
CA SER A 182 -1.42 6.53 22.78
C SER A 182 -1.10 6.32 21.30
N LEU A 183 -0.77 5.08 20.90
CA LEU A 183 -0.53 4.74 19.49
C LEU A 183 -1.77 4.98 18.63
N LEU A 184 -2.95 4.55 19.08
CA LEU A 184 -4.21 4.75 18.34
C LEU A 184 -4.54 6.24 18.17
N ILE A 185 -4.31 7.06 19.21
CA ILE A 185 -4.50 8.51 19.15
C ILE A 185 -3.55 9.12 18.10
N GLN A 186 -2.27 8.78 18.14
CA GLN A 186 -1.29 9.30 17.17
C GLN A 186 -1.61 8.85 15.75
N ALA A 187 -1.96 7.58 15.53
CA ALA A 187 -2.34 7.07 14.22
C ALA A 187 -3.58 7.79 13.68
N ALA A 188 -4.58 8.04 14.54
CA ALA A 188 -5.78 8.81 14.17
C ALA A 188 -5.44 10.24 13.77
N CYS A 189 -4.54 10.92 14.51
CA CYS A 189 -4.07 12.25 14.15
C CYS A 189 -3.32 12.26 12.82
N ILE A 190 -2.42 11.30 12.57
CA ILE A 190 -1.69 11.18 11.30
C ILE A 190 -2.69 10.94 10.15
N ARG A 191 -3.68 10.07 10.35
CA ARG A 191 -4.71 9.79 9.34
C ARG A 191 -5.57 11.02 9.06
N ALA A 192 -5.95 11.79 10.09
CA ALA A 192 -6.65 13.06 9.94
C ALA A 192 -5.81 14.08 9.15
N SER A 193 -4.52 14.18 9.45
CA SER A 193 -3.58 15.05 8.74
C SER A 193 -3.46 14.67 7.27
N LEU A 194 -3.39 13.38 6.94
CA LEU A 194 -3.41 12.90 5.56
C LEU A 194 -4.71 13.24 4.84
N PHE A 195 -5.85 13.06 5.51
CA PHE A 195 -7.15 13.40 4.95
C PHE A 195 -7.29 14.91 4.69
N ASN A 196 -6.79 15.75 5.58
CA ASN A 196 -6.84 17.21 5.46
C ASN A 196 -5.74 17.80 4.57
N PHE A 197 -4.75 17.00 4.18
CA PHE A 197 -3.62 17.45 3.39
C PHE A 197 -4.05 17.87 1.98
N MET A 198 -3.70 19.11 1.61
CA MET A 198 -3.95 19.62 0.27
C MET A 198 -2.87 19.14 -0.70
N VAL A 199 -3.18 18.09 -1.46
CA VAL A 199 -2.26 17.52 -2.45
C VAL A 199 -1.96 18.56 -3.56
N PRO A 200 -0.68 18.82 -3.89
CA PRO A 200 -0.32 19.74 -4.97
C PRO A 200 -0.86 19.31 -6.33
N ARG A 201 -1.23 20.30 -7.17
CA ARG A 201 -1.87 20.06 -8.47
C ARG A 201 -0.98 19.28 -9.44
N ASP A 202 0.32 19.58 -9.46
CA ASP A 202 1.33 18.90 -10.27
C ASP A 202 1.51 17.44 -9.83
N PHE A 203 1.48 17.18 -8.52
CA PHE A 203 1.47 15.82 -7.98
C PHE A 203 0.23 15.05 -8.46
N ILE A 204 -0.96 15.65 -8.36
CA ILE A 204 -2.21 15.01 -8.79
C ILE A 204 -2.20 14.74 -10.29
N ALA A 205 -1.84 15.74 -11.10
CA ALA A 205 -1.81 15.62 -12.56
C ALA A 205 -0.89 14.49 -13.03
N LYS A 206 0.21 14.23 -12.31
CA LYS A 206 1.13 13.15 -12.63
C LYS A 206 0.61 11.78 -12.16
N TRP A 207 0.12 11.69 -10.92
CA TRP A 207 -0.05 10.40 -10.27
C TRP A 207 -1.47 9.87 -10.24
N LEU A 208 -2.49 10.72 -10.37
CA LEU A 208 -3.88 10.29 -10.19
C LEU A 208 -4.22 9.08 -11.08
N LEU A 209 -4.02 9.19 -12.39
CA LEU A 209 -4.38 8.12 -13.32
C LEU A 209 -3.47 6.90 -13.19
N LEU A 210 -2.17 7.12 -13.04
CA LEU A 210 -1.17 6.06 -12.83
C LEU A 210 -1.45 5.20 -11.59
N ARG A 211 -2.16 5.74 -10.60
CA ARG A 211 -2.45 5.06 -9.34
C ARG A 211 -3.92 4.63 -9.21
N THR A 212 -4.81 5.21 -10.01
CA THR A 212 -6.22 4.83 -10.05
C THR A 212 -6.47 3.62 -10.95
N PHE A 213 -5.74 3.51 -12.05
CA PHE A 213 -5.94 2.48 -13.06
C PHE A 213 -4.69 1.59 -13.20
N ASN A 214 -4.91 0.29 -13.31
CA ASN A 214 -3.84 -0.66 -13.68
C ASN A 214 -3.48 -0.53 -15.16
N PHE A 215 -4.45 -0.13 -15.99
CA PHE A 215 -4.30 0.23 -17.40
C PHE A 215 -4.80 1.65 -17.60
N ILE A 216 -3.90 2.58 -17.95
CA ILE A 216 -4.28 3.98 -18.14
C ILE A 216 -5.21 4.03 -19.36
N PRO A 217 -6.44 4.56 -19.26
CA PRO A 217 -7.28 4.75 -20.43
C PRO A 217 -6.57 5.67 -21.43
N GLU A 218 -6.63 5.36 -22.73
CA GLU A 218 -5.95 6.12 -23.79
C GLU A 218 -6.33 7.61 -23.76
N GLU A 219 -7.59 7.90 -23.44
CA GLU A 219 -8.09 9.25 -23.21
C GLU A 219 -9.09 9.26 -22.05
N LEU A 220 -9.04 10.31 -21.21
CA LEU A 220 -10.17 10.61 -20.35
C LEU A 220 -11.16 11.50 -21.10
N PRO A 221 -12.48 11.26 -20.94
CA PRO A 221 -13.50 12.01 -21.66
C PRO A 221 -13.59 13.49 -21.23
N ILE A 222 -12.94 13.87 -20.13
CA ILE A 222 -12.97 15.21 -19.56
C ILE A 222 -11.63 15.61 -18.93
N PRO A 223 -11.28 16.91 -18.91
CA PRO A 223 -10.11 17.41 -18.18
C PRO A 223 -10.16 17.01 -16.70
N ILE A 224 -8.99 16.90 -16.06
CA ILE A 224 -8.92 16.64 -14.62
C ILE A 224 -9.54 17.83 -13.87
N THR A 225 -10.78 17.65 -13.42
CA THR A 225 -11.53 18.56 -12.56
C THR A 225 -12.07 17.75 -11.40
N PHE A 226 -11.89 18.16 -10.15
CA PHE A 226 -12.30 17.36 -8.98
C PHE A 226 -13.79 17.53 -8.67
N THR A 227 -14.62 17.15 -9.64
CA THR A 227 -16.07 17.29 -9.66
C THR A 227 -16.73 15.93 -9.60
N ARG A 228 -18.04 15.93 -9.34
CA ARG A 228 -18.85 14.71 -9.43
C ARG A 228 -18.69 14.02 -10.80
N ALA A 229 -18.82 14.80 -11.88
CA ALA A 229 -18.76 14.28 -13.25
C ALA A 229 -17.43 13.57 -13.56
N PHE A 230 -16.32 14.12 -13.08
CA PHE A 230 -15.00 13.48 -13.20
C PHE A 230 -14.93 12.15 -12.48
N TRP A 231 -15.34 12.10 -11.22
CA TRP A 231 -15.28 10.84 -10.47
C TRP A 231 -16.31 9.82 -10.95
N THR A 232 -17.43 10.25 -11.53
CA THR A 232 -18.34 9.38 -12.30
C THR A 232 -17.62 8.74 -13.47
N ALA A 233 -16.93 9.53 -14.30
CA ALA A 233 -16.17 9.01 -15.44
C ALA A 233 -15.05 8.06 -15.01
N VAL A 234 -14.36 8.35 -13.89
CA VAL A 234 -13.33 7.47 -13.33
C VAL A 234 -13.92 6.13 -12.88
N LEU A 235 -15.07 6.12 -12.18
CA LEU A 235 -15.72 4.87 -11.76
C LEU A 235 -16.22 4.05 -12.95
N VAL A 236 -16.79 4.71 -13.97
CA VAL A 236 -17.19 4.06 -15.23
C VAL A 236 -15.98 3.39 -15.88
N ALA A 237 -14.91 4.14 -16.11
CA ALA A 237 -13.68 3.60 -16.70
C ALA A 237 -13.10 2.45 -15.87
N ARG A 238 -13.18 2.52 -14.53
CA ARG A 238 -12.70 1.43 -13.66
C ARG A 238 -13.51 0.15 -13.86
N VAL A 239 -14.84 0.24 -13.96
CA VAL A 239 -15.69 -0.92 -14.28
C VAL A 239 -15.39 -1.46 -15.68
N GLU A 240 -15.26 -0.58 -16.68
CA GLU A 240 -15.00 -0.98 -18.06
C GLU A 240 -13.65 -1.68 -18.26
N VAL A 241 -12.60 -1.24 -17.55
CA VAL A 241 -11.28 -1.86 -17.57
C VAL A 241 -11.21 -3.12 -16.71
N THR A 242 -12.07 -3.23 -15.68
CA THR A 242 -12.10 -4.45 -14.85
C THR A 242 -12.89 -5.58 -15.52
N ILE A 243 -13.98 -5.24 -16.20
CA ILE A 243 -14.84 -6.17 -16.92
C ILE A 243 -14.88 -5.70 -18.37
N GLU A 244 -14.11 -6.33 -19.26
CA GLU A 244 -14.01 -5.94 -20.68
C GLU A 244 -15.22 -6.44 -21.50
N SER A 245 -15.01 -6.98 -22.70
CA SER A 245 -16.05 -7.56 -23.55
C SER A 245 -16.20 -9.06 -23.27
N GLU A 246 -17.33 -9.64 -23.67
CA GLU A 246 -17.55 -11.08 -23.51
C GLU A 246 -16.46 -11.88 -24.24
N GLY A 247 -15.83 -12.82 -23.53
CA GLY A 247 -14.72 -13.62 -24.03
C GLY A 247 -13.35 -12.96 -23.94
N ASP A 248 -13.24 -11.69 -23.53
CA ASP A 248 -11.96 -11.06 -23.20
C ASP A 248 -11.40 -11.70 -21.91
N MET A 249 -10.08 -11.67 -21.77
CA MET A 249 -9.40 -12.20 -20.58
C MET A 249 -9.71 -11.34 -19.36
N ILE A 250 -9.96 -11.97 -18.21
CA ILE A 250 -10.28 -11.29 -16.96
C ILE A 250 -9.47 -11.91 -15.82
N GLY A 251 -8.87 -11.07 -14.98
CA GLY A 251 -8.07 -11.52 -13.84
C GLY A 251 -6.60 -11.68 -14.22
N TRP A 252 -5.94 -12.72 -13.72
CA TRP A 252 -4.55 -12.97 -14.05
C TRP A 252 -4.43 -13.76 -15.36
N GLU A 253 -3.41 -13.43 -16.16
CA GLU A 253 -3.14 -14.13 -17.42
C GLU A 253 -2.91 -15.64 -17.22
N SER A 254 -2.41 -16.03 -16.03
CA SER A 254 -2.18 -17.43 -15.65
C SER A 254 -3.47 -18.24 -15.54
N ASP A 255 -4.56 -17.59 -15.18
CA ASP A 255 -5.80 -18.26 -14.79
C ASP A 255 -6.62 -18.64 -16.03
N ASN A 256 -6.33 -18.01 -17.18
CA ASN A 256 -7.06 -18.15 -18.44
C ASN A 256 -8.58 -17.94 -18.31
N ASP A 257 -8.99 -17.19 -17.29
CA ASP A 257 -10.38 -16.82 -17.08
C ASP A 257 -10.80 -15.78 -18.12
N THR A 258 -12.05 -15.89 -18.56
CA THR A 258 -12.66 -14.99 -19.54
C THR A 258 -13.94 -14.38 -19.01
N VAL A 259 -14.24 -13.17 -19.42
CA VAL A 259 -15.51 -12.49 -19.11
C VAL A 259 -16.67 -13.34 -19.64
N GLY A 260 -17.51 -13.82 -18.72
CA GLY A 260 -18.71 -14.58 -19.04
C GLY A 260 -20.00 -13.76 -19.00
N PRO A 261 -21.15 -14.41 -19.26
CA PRO A 261 -22.44 -13.74 -19.34
C PRO A 261 -22.88 -13.02 -18.06
N GLU A 262 -22.57 -13.56 -16.87
CA GLU A 262 -22.95 -12.93 -15.60
C GLU A 262 -22.10 -11.69 -15.33
N SER A 263 -20.80 -11.72 -15.66
CA SER A 263 -19.92 -10.57 -15.58
C SER A 263 -20.37 -9.44 -16.50
N ILE A 264 -20.82 -9.75 -17.73
CA ILE A 264 -21.38 -8.73 -18.65
C ILE A 264 -22.69 -8.13 -18.12
N LYS A 265 -23.61 -8.95 -17.60
CA LYS A 265 -24.82 -8.43 -16.97
C LYS A 265 -24.49 -7.54 -15.78
N ALA A 266 -23.52 -7.93 -14.97
CA ALA A 266 -23.03 -7.14 -13.85
C ALA A 266 -22.44 -5.80 -14.33
N LYS A 267 -21.59 -5.81 -15.36
CA LYS A 267 -21.06 -4.58 -15.99
C LYS A 267 -22.19 -3.63 -16.37
N GLN A 268 -23.22 -4.11 -17.07
CA GLN A 268 -24.37 -3.28 -17.47
C GLN A 268 -25.13 -2.70 -16.27
N ALA A 269 -25.37 -3.51 -15.24
CA ALA A 269 -26.04 -3.06 -14.02
C ALA A 269 -25.21 -2.00 -13.27
N LEU A 270 -23.90 -2.23 -13.12
CA LEU A 270 -22.97 -1.30 -12.47
C LEU A 270 -22.89 0.04 -13.21
N LEU A 271 -22.72 0.00 -14.54
CA LEU A 271 -22.67 1.20 -15.38
C LEU A 271 -23.97 2.02 -15.31
N SER A 272 -25.11 1.34 -15.20
CA SER A 272 -26.40 2.00 -15.01
C SER A 272 -26.51 2.64 -13.62
N LEU A 273 -25.94 2.02 -12.59
CA LEU A 273 -25.99 2.48 -11.19
C LEU A 273 -25.06 3.64 -10.86
N ILE A 274 -23.86 3.69 -11.46
CA ILE A 274 -22.83 4.69 -11.13
C ILE A 274 -23.34 6.15 -11.10
N PRO A 275 -24.17 6.62 -12.06
CA PRO A 275 -24.72 7.97 -12.04
C PRO A 275 -25.65 8.27 -10.85
N HIS A 276 -26.06 7.28 -10.06
CA HIS A 276 -27.02 7.43 -8.96
C HIS A 276 -26.37 7.31 -7.57
N ILE A 277 -25.21 6.66 -7.46
CA ILE A 277 -24.55 6.37 -6.17
C ILE A 277 -23.52 7.42 -5.74
N LEU A 278 -23.15 8.32 -6.65
CA LEU A 278 -22.30 9.47 -6.32
C LEU A 278 -23.15 10.67 -5.88
N PRO A 279 -22.93 11.25 -4.68
CA PRO A 279 -23.74 12.35 -4.17
C PRO A 279 -23.78 13.55 -5.12
N ASP A 280 -25.00 13.93 -5.54
CA ASP A 280 -25.24 15.16 -6.30
C ASP A 280 -25.59 16.31 -5.33
N CYS A 281 -24.56 16.95 -4.80
CA CYS A 281 -24.69 18.03 -3.83
C CYS A 281 -23.72 19.15 -4.21
N PRO A 282 -24.12 20.12 -5.05
CA PRO A 282 -23.25 21.20 -5.50
C PRO A 282 -22.57 21.96 -4.34
N ASP A 283 -23.31 22.18 -3.25
CA ASP A 283 -22.80 22.88 -2.06
C ASP A 283 -21.72 22.10 -1.29
N LYS A 284 -21.62 20.78 -1.50
CA LYS A 284 -20.66 19.88 -0.84
C LYS A 284 -19.67 19.26 -1.82
N GLU A 285 -19.59 19.76 -3.05
CA GLU A 285 -18.76 19.14 -4.09
C GLU A 285 -17.28 19.08 -3.68
N GLN A 286 -16.76 20.17 -3.11
CA GLN A 286 -15.38 20.21 -2.62
C GLN A 286 -15.15 19.31 -1.39
N LEU A 287 -16.18 19.06 -0.58
CA LEU A 287 -16.06 18.16 0.57
C LEU A 287 -15.96 16.71 0.12
N TYR A 288 -16.70 16.32 -0.92
CA TYR A 288 -16.76 14.92 -1.38
C TYR A 288 -15.69 14.57 -2.41
N TYR A 289 -15.40 15.48 -3.34
CA TYR A 289 -14.64 15.14 -4.55
C TYR A 289 -13.22 15.69 -4.59
N ARG A 290 -12.80 16.47 -3.58
CA ARG A 290 -11.41 16.90 -3.47
C ARG A 290 -10.48 15.68 -3.41
N PRO A 291 -9.30 15.75 -4.03
CA PRO A 291 -8.33 14.68 -4.00
C PRO A 291 -7.70 14.56 -2.61
N VAL A 292 -7.58 13.32 -2.14
CA VAL A 292 -6.94 12.94 -0.88
C VAL A 292 -5.81 11.98 -1.20
N LEU A 293 -4.66 12.18 -0.55
CA LEU A 293 -3.53 11.25 -0.62
C LEU A 293 -3.80 10.08 0.31
N GLU A 294 -3.79 8.87 -0.26
CA GLU A 294 -4.00 7.64 0.47
C GLU A 294 -2.72 6.83 0.62
N HIS A 295 -2.55 6.22 1.80
CA HIS A 295 -1.44 5.31 2.04
C HIS A 295 -1.65 3.96 1.34
N GLY A 296 -2.91 3.50 1.27
CA GLY A 296 -3.30 2.25 0.61
C GLY A 296 -3.03 0.97 1.42
N ASP A 297 -2.34 1.08 2.56
CA ASP A 297 -2.00 0.02 3.51
C ASP A 297 -1.63 0.64 4.88
N PHE A 298 -2.56 1.39 5.48
CA PHE A 298 -2.29 2.18 6.69
C PHE A 298 -2.40 1.30 7.95
N GLY A 299 -1.28 1.03 8.62
CA GLY A 299 -1.26 0.15 9.78
C GLY A 299 0.05 0.15 10.54
N ILE A 300 0.05 -0.48 11.71
CA ILE A 300 1.22 -0.53 12.60
C ILE A 300 2.43 -1.24 11.97
N HIS A 301 2.19 -2.14 11.03
CA HIS A 301 3.25 -2.81 10.26
C HIS A 301 4.05 -1.86 9.38
N ASN A 302 3.45 -0.71 9.03
CA ASN A 302 4.05 0.35 8.22
C ASN A 302 4.48 1.58 9.04
N MET A 303 4.59 1.44 10.36
CA MET A 303 4.98 2.50 11.29
C MET A 303 6.23 2.14 12.08
N SER A 304 7.16 3.07 12.23
CA SER A 304 8.23 2.96 13.22
C SER A 304 7.69 3.47 14.55
N VAL A 305 7.66 2.61 15.57
CA VAL A 305 7.17 2.96 16.90
C VAL A 305 8.33 2.86 17.89
N ALA A 306 8.69 3.99 18.47
CA ALA A 306 9.59 4.06 19.61
C ALA A 306 8.81 3.81 20.90
N VAL A 307 9.40 3.03 21.81
CA VAL A 307 8.82 2.74 23.12
C VAL A 307 9.91 3.07 24.14
N ASP A 308 9.67 4.09 24.96
CA ASP A 308 10.71 4.66 25.84
C ASP A 308 11.21 3.64 26.88
N GLU A 309 10.30 2.83 27.44
CA GLU A 309 10.58 1.70 28.33
C GLU A 309 9.46 0.64 28.19
N PRO A 310 9.65 -0.64 28.58
CA PRO A 310 8.59 -1.64 28.54
C PRO A 310 7.31 -1.17 29.27
N GLY A 311 6.22 -1.01 28.52
CA GLY A 311 4.94 -0.48 29.01
C GLY A 311 4.81 1.04 29.05
N GLY A 312 5.85 1.78 28.65
CA GLY A 312 5.89 3.24 28.51
C GLY A 312 5.09 3.76 27.31
N GLU A 313 5.19 5.06 27.06
CA GLU A 313 4.48 5.71 25.97
C GLU A 313 5.04 5.27 24.61
N ALA A 314 4.15 4.83 23.73
CA ALA A 314 4.48 4.51 22.35
C ALA A 314 4.50 5.81 21.54
N ARG A 315 5.50 6.01 20.69
CA ARG A 315 5.59 7.19 19.81
C ARG A 315 5.84 6.78 18.38
N ILE A 316 4.96 7.19 17.47
CA ILE A 316 5.15 6.98 16.02
C ILE A 316 6.20 7.97 15.53
N THR A 317 7.28 7.47 14.94
CA THR A 317 8.42 8.28 14.48
C THR A 317 8.52 8.34 12.95
N SER A 318 7.91 7.38 12.24
CA SER A 318 7.74 7.43 10.79
C SER A 318 6.62 6.52 10.30
N LEU A 319 5.99 6.92 9.20
CA LEU A 319 5.14 6.12 8.34
C LEU A 319 5.89 5.81 7.04
N PHE A 320 5.86 4.57 6.57
CA PHE A 320 6.64 4.11 5.41
C PHE A 320 5.83 3.14 4.53
N ASP A 321 6.42 2.70 3.41
CA ASP A 321 5.78 1.78 2.44
C ASP A 321 4.62 2.39 1.62
N TRP A 322 4.86 3.61 1.14
CA TRP A 322 3.99 4.33 0.19
C TRP A 322 3.86 3.69 -1.21
N GLU A 323 4.45 2.52 -1.47
CA GLU A 323 4.38 1.83 -2.77
C GLU A 323 2.94 1.51 -3.19
N THR A 324 2.01 1.49 -2.24
CA THR A 324 0.60 1.17 -2.47
C THR A 324 -0.32 2.38 -2.43
N GLY A 325 0.26 3.56 -2.19
CA GLY A 325 -0.51 4.79 -2.05
C GLY A 325 -1.14 5.22 -3.37
N CYS A 326 -2.21 6.01 -3.26
CA CYS A 326 -2.97 6.48 -4.40
C CYS A 326 -3.64 7.83 -4.10
N ILE A 327 -4.39 8.35 -5.08
CA ILE A 327 -5.18 9.57 -4.92
C ILE A 327 -6.63 9.21 -5.21
N VAL A 328 -7.52 9.55 -4.29
CA VAL A 328 -8.96 9.24 -4.36
C VAL A 328 -9.78 10.49 -3.99
N PRO A 329 -11.07 10.58 -4.34
CA PRO A 329 -11.91 11.63 -3.78
C PRO A 329 -12.10 11.39 -2.28
N ALA A 330 -12.29 12.45 -1.50
CA ALA A 330 -12.53 12.37 -0.06
C ALA A 330 -13.63 11.36 0.34
N LEU A 331 -14.69 11.20 -0.48
CA LEU A 331 -15.74 10.19 -0.22
C LEU A 331 -15.24 8.73 -0.28
N LEU A 332 -14.15 8.46 -1.00
CA LEU A 332 -13.52 7.14 -1.11
C LEU A 332 -12.29 7.00 -0.21
N ALA A 333 -11.96 8.01 0.60
CA ALA A 333 -10.86 7.95 1.54
C ALA A 333 -11.09 6.84 2.59
N ASP A 334 -10.06 6.09 2.95
CA ASP A 334 -10.22 4.87 3.74
C ASP A 334 -9.87 5.10 5.22
N PRO A 335 -10.82 5.12 6.17
CA PRO A 335 -10.46 5.41 7.57
C PRO A 335 -9.63 4.30 8.22
N GLU A 336 -9.46 3.15 7.57
CA GLU A 336 -8.81 1.96 8.10
C GLU A 336 -7.46 2.21 8.80
N MET A 337 -7.28 1.54 9.94
CA MET A 337 -6.01 1.35 10.62
C MET A 337 -5.84 -0.13 10.96
N THR A 338 -4.86 -0.79 10.36
CA THR A 338 -4.55 -2.19 10.66
C THR A 338 -3.66 -2.29 11.90
N VAL A 339 -4.13 -3.08 12.87
CA VAL A 339 -3.33 -3.61 13.99
C VAL A 339 -3.27 -5.13 13.85
N LEU A 340 -3.85 -5.89 14.77
CA LEU A 340 -4.13 -7.33 14.56
C LEU A 340 -5.41 -7.56 13.76
N VAL A 341 -6.34 -6.61 13.86
CA VAL A 341 -7.57 -6.54 13.07
C VAL A 341 -7.59 -5.19 12.36
N ASP A 342 -8.50 -5.00 11.42
CA ASP A 342 -8.70 -3.69 10.81
C ASP A 342 -9.70 -2.89 11.66
N LEU A 343 -9.26 -1.74 12.16
CA LEU A 343 -10.12 -0.74 12.80
C LEU A 343 -10.66 0.16 11.69
N THR A 344 -11.95 0.09 11.39
CA THR A 344 -12.55 0.75 10.22
C THR A 344 -13.94 1.30 10.54
N ALA A 345 -14.62 1.87 9.55
CA ALA A 345 -15.98 2.38 9.66
C ALA A 345 -16.97 1.53 8.85
N ASP A 346 -18.20 1.42 9.35
CA ASP A 346 -19.32 0.86 8.59
C ASP A 346 -19.82 1.85 7.52
N GLU A 347 -20.85 1.45 6.78
CA GLU A 347 -21.46 2.25 5.71
C GLU A 347 -22.09 3.57 6.20
N GLN A 348 -22.36 3.71 7.51
CA GLN A 348 -22.87 4.94 8.12
C GLN A 348 -21.76 5.79 8.73
N GLY A 349 -20.50 5.33 8.65
CA GLY A 349 -19.35 6.00 9.26
C GLY A 349 -19.13 5.60 10.72
N HIS A 350 -19.92 4.70 11.30
CA HIS A 350 -19.73 4.30 12.69
C HIS A 350 -18.56 3.33 12.85
N PRO A 351 -17.93 3.26 14.03
CA PRO A 351 -16.84 2.33 14.27
C PRO A 351 -17.20 0.86 14.08
N ALA A 352 -16.34 0.17 13.33
CA ALA A 352 -16.43 -1.23 12.97
C ALA A 352 -15.05 -1.91 13.04
N ILE A 353 -15.06 -3.24 13.00
CA ILE A 353 -13.85 -4.07 12.92
C ILE A 353 -14.01 -5.12 11.84
N THR A 354 -12.94 -5.41 11.08
CA THR A 354 -12.90 -6.52 10.12
C THR A 354 -11.60 -7.32 10.26
N ARG A 355 -11.44 -8.39 9.47
CA ARG A 355 -10.34 -9.39 9.61
C ARG A 355 -10.23 -10.00 11.01
N VAL A 356 -11.38 -10.18 11.66
CA VAL A 356 -11.47 -10.89 12.94
C VAL A 356 -11.55 -12.39 12.65
N GLU A 357 -10.77 -13.19 13.36
CA GLU A 357 -10.81 -14.65 13.26
C GLU A 357 -12.23 -15.19 13.57
N ASP A 358 -12.63 -16.26 12.88
CA ASP A 358 -14.00 -16.82 13.01
C ASP A 358 -14.28 -17.34 14.42
N ASP A 359 -13.26 -17.85 15.11
CA ASP A 359 -13.32 -18.36 16.48
C ASP A 359 -12.97 -17.31 17.55
N ALA A 360 -12.77 -16.04 17.16
CA ALA A 360 -12.49 -14.96 18.10
C ALA A 360 -13.60 -14.80 19.14
N THR A 361 -13.21 -14.71 20.42
CA THR A 361 -14.12 -14.60 21.56
C THR A 361 -14.91 -13.29 21.56
N GLN A 362 -16.02 -13.24 22.29
CA GLN A 362 -16.81 -12.01 22.43
C GLN A 362 -16.02 -10.92 23.15
N GLU A 363 -15.19 -11.29 24.13
CA GLU A 363 -14.31 -10.37 24.84
C GLU A 363 -13.29 -9.74 23.90
N TYR A 364 -12.67 -10.55 23.03
CA TYR A 364 -11.73 -10.06 22.00
C TYR A 364 -12.42 -9.08 21.05
N ARG A 365 -13.60 -9.44 20.55
CA ARG A 365 -14.41 -8.55 19.68
C ARG A 365 -14.78 -7.24 20.40
N HIS A 366 -15.11 -7.30 21.69
CA HIS A 366 -15.45 -6.12 22.48
C HIS A 366 -14.24 -5.20 22.68
N GLU A 367 -13.06 -5.76 22.95
CA GLU A 367 -11.79 -5.04 23.09
C GLU A 367 -11.46 -4.26 21.82
N TYR A 368 -11.40 -4.92 20.66
CA TYR A 368 -11.08 -4.25 19.39
C TYR A 368 -12.15 -3.27 18.93
N MET A 369 -13.42 -3.53 19.24
CA MET A 369 -14.46 -2.52 19.04
C MET A 369 -14.23 -1.28 19.92
N GLY A 370 -13.70 -1.45 21.14
CA GLY A 370 -13.24 -0.35 21.97
C GLY A 370 -12.10 0.44 21.32
N HIS A 371 -11.13 -0.25 20.72
CA HIS A 371 -10.04 0.38 19.95
C HIS A 371 -10.54 1.13 18.72
N ALA A 372 -11.47 0.55 17.95
CA ALA A 372 -12.08 1.20 16.80
C ALA A 372 -12.79 2.49 17.19
N ARG A 373 -13.59 2.47 18.28
CA ARG A 373 -14.25 3.67 18.81
C ARG A 373 -13.27 4.75 19.22
N GLN A 374 -12.17 4.38 19.89
CA GLN A 374 -11.14 5.34 20.29
C GLN A 374 -10.46 5.97 19.07
N TYR A 375 -9.98 5.13 18.14
CA TYR A 375 -9.28 5.58 16.95
C TYR A 375 -10.15 6.48 16.07
N LEU A 376 -11.36 6.02 15.69
CA LEU A 376 -12.27 6.79 14.85
C LEU A 376 -12.81 8.03 15.55
N GLY A 377 -13.08 7.95 16.86
CA GLY A 377 -13.51 9.11 17.63
C GLY A 377 -12.49 10.26 17.58
N VAL A 378 -11.20 9.93 17.68
CA VAL A 378 -10.11 10.92 17.52
C VAL A 378 -9.99 11.37 16.07
N LEU A 379 -10.04 10.44 15.10
CA LEU A 379 -9.97 10.76 13.67
C LEU A 379 -11.04 11.80 13.30
N TYR A 380 -12.29 11.56 13.66
CA TYR A 380 -13.40 12.46 13.34
C TYR A 380 -13.37 13.76 14.14
N ALA A 381 -12.80 13.77 15.34
CA ALA A 381 -12.58 15.02 16.07
C ALA A 381 -11.57 15.94 15.33
N HIS A 382 -10.57 15.37 14.65
CA HIS A 382 -9.56 16.12 13.89
C HIS A 382 -9.91 16.31 12.40
N ALA A 383 -10.78 15.48 11.86
CA ALA A 383 -11.27 15.52 10.48
C ALA A 383 -12.79 15.20 10.43
N PRO A 384 -13.66 16.11 10.90
CA PRO A 384 -15.10 15.86 11.00
C PRO A 384 -15.78 15.62 9.64
N GLU A 385 -15.19 16.16 8.57
CA GLU A 385 -15.65 15.96 7.20
C GLU A 385 -15.48 14.51 6.73
N PHE A 386 -14.56 13.75 7.36
CA PHE A 386 -14.28 12.36 6.99
C PHE A 386 -15.50 11.47 7.27
N GLU A 387 -16.13 11.58 8.44
CA GLU A 387 -17.35 10.83 8.78
C GLU A 387 -18.48 11.14 7.80
N SER A 388 -18.72 12.43 7.52
CA SER A 388 -19.75 12.83 6.56
C SER A 388 -19.45 12.37 5.13
N ALA A 389 -18.18 12.28 4.74
CA ALA A 389 -17.76 11.81 3.42
C ALA A 389 -17.96 10.29 3.29
N ILE A 390 -17.67 9.52 4.34
CA ILE A 390 -17.91 8.08 4.39
C ILE A 390 -19.40 7.78 4.25
N ALA A 391 -20.23 8.41 5.08
CA ALA A 391 -21.68 8.18 5.08
C ALA A 391 -22.33 8.58 3.74
N ALA A 392 -21.91 9.71 3.17
CA ALA A 392 -22.41 10.15 1.86
C ALA A 392 -21.92 9.24 0.72
N GLY A 393 -20.73 8.68 0.84
CA GLY A 393 -20.12 7.83 -0.18
C GLY A 393 -20.52 6.35 -0.10
N ARG A 394 -21.41 5.92 0.82
CA ARG A 394 -21.64 4.51 1.15
C ARG A 394 -21.72 3.55 -0.05
N ASP A 395 -22.53 3.89 -1.06
CA ASP A 395 -22.79 3.02 -2.21
C ASP A 395 -21.58 3.05 -3.18
N ALA A 396 -20.98 4.22 -3.40
CA ALA A 396 -19.77 4.37 -4.20
C ALA A 396 -18.56 3.68 -3.57
N ARG A 397 -18.46 3.70 -2.23
CA ARG A 397 -17.44 3.00 -1.45
C ARG A 397 -17.62 1.49 -1.58
N HIS A 398 -18.85 0.98 -1.45
CA HIS A 398 -19.14 -0.44 -1.63
C HIS A 398 -18.63 -0.93 -2.99
N LEU A 399 -18.97 -0.22 -4.07
CA LEU A 399 -18.47 -0.53 -5.41
C LEU A 399 -16.94 -0.45 -5.49
N TRP A 400 -16.35 0.66 -5.05
CA TRP A 400 -14.90 0.89 -5.13
C TRP A 400 -14.08 -0.18 -4.41
N PHE A 401 -14.45 -0.49 -3.16
CA PHE A 401 -13.74 -1.49 -2.35
C PHE A 401 -14.00 -2.92 -2.83
N SER A 402 -15.18 -3.21 -3.38
CA SER A 402 -15.44 -4.51 -4.03
C SER A 402 -14.52 -4.72 -5.24
N LEU A 403 -14.44 -3.74 -6.14
CA LEU A 403 -13.52 -3.77 -7.29
C LEU A 403 -12.05 -3.84 -6.83
N LYS A 404 -11.68 -3.14 -5.75
CA LYS A 404 -10.32 -3.20 -5.18
C LYS A 404 -10.01 -4.55 -4.52
N LYS A 405 -11.00 -5.27 -3.98
CA LYS A 405 -10.83 -6.53 -3.24
C LYS A 405 -10.72 -7.73 -4.17
N TRP A 406 -11.33 -7.69 -5.35
CA TRP A 406 -11.23 -8.79 -6.29
C TRP A 406 -9.78 -9.07 -6.70
N ARG A 407 -9.43 -10.35 -6.86
CA ARG A 407 -8.06 -10.85 -7.03
C ARG A 407 -7.90 -11.74 -8.26
N GLY A 408 -8.84 -11.73 -9.19
CA GLY A 408 -8.81 -12.58 -10.38
C GLY A 408 -9.69 -13.83 -10.27
N ASP A 409 -9.82 -14.40 -9.07
CA ASP A 409 -10.58 -15.64 -8.86
C ASP A 409 -12.10 -15.50 -9.10
N ASP A 410 -12.71 -16.52 -9.70
CA ASP A 410 -14.16 -16.69 -9.92
C ASP A 410 -14.87 -15.42 -10.42
N PRO A 411 -14.53 -14.92 -11.63
CA PRO A 411 -15.10 -13.68 -12.15
C PRO A 411 -16.64 -13.75 -12.22
N GLU A 412 -17.22 -14.85 -12.71
CA GLU A 412 -18.67 -14.97 -12.85
C GLU A 412 -19.39 -14.97 -11.49
N GLY A 413 -18.90 -15.72 -10.50
CA GLY A 413 -19.51 -15.76 -9.17
C GLY A 413 -19.33 -14.44 -8.42
N PHE A 414 -18.15 -13.82 -8.51
CA PHE A 414 -17.88 -12.53 -7.88
C PHE A 414 -18.70 -11.40 -8.51
N PHE A 415 -18.61 -11.21 -9.82
CA PHE A 415 -19.33 -10.13 -10.51
C PHE A 415 -20.83 -10.39 -10.55
N GLY A 416 -21.29 -11.64 -10.62
CA GLY A 416 -22.70 -11.98 -10.49
C GLY A 416 -23.31 -11.47 -9.17
N GLN A 417 -22.60 -11.63 -8.05
CA GLN A 417 -23.03 -11.09 -6.75
C GLN A 417 -23.03 -9.55 -6.73
N LEU A 418 -21.96 -8.94 -7.26
CA LEU A 418 -21.86 -7.47 -7.32
C LEU A 418 -22.92 -6.85 -8.25
N GLY A 419 -23.24 -7.53 -9.36
CA GLY A 419 -24.32 -7.15 -10.28
C GLY A 419 -25.70 -7.28 -9.64
N ALA A 420 -25.95 -8.36 -8.89
CA ALA A 420 -27.19 -8.52 -8.14
C ALA A 420 -27.38 -7.43 -7.08
N TRP A 421 -26.32 -7.07 -6.35
CA TRP A 421 -26.31 -5.92 -5.45
C TRP A 421 -26.68 -4.63 -6.20
N ALA A 422 -26.06 -4.38 -7.36
CA ALA A 422 -26.31 -3.16 -8.12
C ALA A 422 -27.77 -3.04 -8.61
N LEU A 423 -28.37 -4.15 -9.04
CA LEU A 423 -29.79 -4.19 -9.43
C LEU A 423 -30.72 -3.95 -8.24
N SER A 424 -30.44 -4.57 -7.09
CA SER A 424 -31.21 -4.35 -5.85
C SER A 424 -31.14 -2.87 -5.44
N ARG A 425 -29.93 -2.30 -5.42
CA ARG A 425 -29.72 -0.91 -5.02
C ARG A 425 -30.38 0.07 -5.98
N MET A 426 -30.35 -0.20 -7.29
CA MET A 426 -31.08 0.61 -8.27
C MET A 426 -32.58 0.61 -7.98
N ALA A 427 -33.17 -0.56 -7.73
CA ALA A 427 -34.60 -0.67 -7.42
C ALA A 427 -34.98 0.07 -6.13
N GLU A 428 -34.09 0.10 -5.12
CA GLU A 428 -34.28 0.89 -3.89
C GLU A 428 -34.25 2.41 -4.17
N ILE A 429 -33.31 2.87 -5.01
CA ILE A 429 -33.19 4.28 -5.40
C ILE A 429 -34.41 4.73 -6.23
N GLU A 430 -34.87 3.92 -7.19
CA GLU A 430 -36.04 4.20 -8.02
C GLU A 430 -37.36 4.07 -7.25
N GLY A 431 -37.41 3.15 -6.28
CA GLY A 431 -38.56 2.90 -5.42
C GLY A 431 -38.82 4.00 -4.39
N GLY A 432 -37.87 4.92 -4.20
CA GLY A 432 -37.94 6.03 -3.26
C GLY A 432 -37.75 5.58 -1.81
N GLU A 433 -36.50 5.54 -1.35
CA GLU A 433 -36.17 5.65 0.08
C GLU A 433 -36.67 6.97 0.68
#